data_AF-A0A1I5AP63-F1
#
_entry.id   AF-A0A1I5AP63-F1
#
_cell.length_a   1.000
_cell.length_b   1.000
_cell.length_c   1.000
_cell.angle_alpha   90.00
_cell.angle_beta   90.00
_cell.angle_gamma   90.00
#
_symmetry.space_group_name_H-M   'P 1'
#
loop_
_entity.id
_entity.type
_entity.pdbx_description
1 polymer ?
#
loop_
_entity_poly.entity_id
_entity_poly.type
_entity_poly.pdbx_seq_one_letter_code
_entity_poly.pdbx_strand_id
1 'polypeptide(L)' 'MNKDVVLKQTIINLSKLSDRRLKQVSDFVEFLLQKKEDRELLNDIQKNATESETFNFLKEDEELYNDDDLSEKF' A
#
# COMPACT_ATOMS: atom_id res chain seq x y z
N MET A 1 16.39 -21.07 9.07
CA MET A 1 16.83 -21.36 7.69
C MET A 1 17.68 -20.21 7.20
N ASN A 2 18.84 -20.48 6.59
CA ASN A 2 19.72 -19.42 6.07
C ASN A 2 19.29 -19.03 4.64
N LYS A 3 19.11 -17.73 4.39
CA LYS A 3 18.71 -17.17 3.09
C LYS A 3 19.62 -17.63 1.94
N ASP A 4 20.93 -17.73 2.20
CA ASP A 4 21.91 -18.13 1.19
C ASP A 4 21.75 -19.60 0.78
N VAL A 5 21.38 -20.47 1.73
CA VAL A 5 21.12 -21.89 1.47
C VAL A 5 19.87 -22.04 0.60
N VAL A 6 18.82 -21.27 0.90
CA VAL A 6 17.58 -21.28 0.10
C VAL A 6 17.84 -20.75 -1.31
N LEU A 7 18.57 -19.65 -1.46
CA LEU A 7 18.91 -19.07 -2.76
C LEU A 7 19.68 -20.05 -3.64
N LYS A 8 20.73 -20.68 -3.10
CA LYS A 8 21.52 -21.68 -3.83
C LYS A 8 20.66 -22.86 -4.28
N GLN A 9 19.82 -23.38 -3.39
CA GLN A 9 18.94 -24.50 -3.72
C GLN A 9 17.89 -24.11 -4.78
N THR A 10 17.34 -22.90 -4.70
CA THR A 10 16.41 -22.38 -5.70
C THR A 10 17.06 -22.26 -7.08
N ILE A 11 18.27 -21.71 -7.19
CA ILE A 11 18.99 -21.62 -8.48
C ILE A 11 19.23 -23.01 -9.07
N ILE A 12 19.64 -23.99 -8.26
CA ILE A 12 19.82 -25.38 -8.69
C ILE A 12 18.51 -26.02 -9.17
N ASN A 13 17.39 -25.66 -8.55
CA ASN A 13 16.08 -26.17 -8.96
C ASN A 13 15.58 -25.51 -10.24
N LEU A 14 15.80 -24.19 -10.39
CA LEU A 14 15.43 -23.42 -11.58
C LEU A 14 16.19 -23.92 -12.82
N SER A 15 17.48 -24.26 -12.69
CA SER A 15 18.28 -24.78 -13.81
C SER A 15 17.82 -26.14 -14.34
N LYS A 16 16.98 -26.86 -13.59
CA LYS A 16 16.37 -28.14 -14.01
C LYS A 16 15.02 -27.98 -14.69
N LEU A 17 14.47 -26.76 -14.74
CA LEU A 17 13.20 -26.49 -15.40
C LEU A 17 13.40 -26.36 -16.91
N SER A 18 12.35 -26.68 -17.67
CA SER A 18 12.31 -26.33 -19.10
C SER A 18 12.16 -24.82 -19.27
N ASP A 19 12.62 -24.28 -20.41
CA ASP A 19 12.56 -22.84 -20.71
C ASP A 19 11.18 -22.24 -20.51
N ARG A 20 10.12 -22.97 -20.91
CA ARG A 20 8.73 -22.54 -20.71
C ARG A 20 8.39 -22.38 -19.22
N ARG A 21 8.79 -23.32 -18.37
CA ARG A 21 8.52 -23.26 -16.93
C ARG A 21 9.41 -22.23 -16.24
N LEU A 22 10.65 -22.08 -16.68
CA LEU A 22 11.55 -21.04 -16.20
C LEU A 22 10.96 -19.65 -16.47
N LYS A 23 10.43 -19.43 -17.68
CA LYS A 23 9.72 -18.20 -18.02
C LYS A 23 8.51 -17.96 -17.12
N GLN A 24 7.66 -18.96 -16.91
CA GLN A 24 6.52 -18.83 -16.00
C GLN A 24 6.92 -18.45 -14.56
N VAL A 25 8.02 -19.02 -14.06
CA VAL A 25 8.53 -18.64 -12.73
C VAL A 25 9.06 -17.21 -12.73
N SER A 26 9.76 -16.79 -13.79
CA SER A 26 10.22 -15.40 -13.95
C SER A 26 9.05 -14.43 -13.93
N ASP A 27 8.04 -14.67 -14.77
CA ASP A 27 6.84 -13.84 -14.87
C ASP A 27 6.12 -13.75 -13.51
N PHE A 28 6.07 -14.85 -12.76
CA PHE A 28 5.46 -14.87 -11.44
C PHE A 28 6.27 -14.09 -10.39
N VAL A 29 7.61 -14.17 -10.42
CA VAL A 29 8.46 -13.39 -9.52
C VAL A 29 8.33 -11.90 -9.82
N GLU A 30 8.32 -11.50 -11.09
CA GLU A 30 8.06 -10.11 -11.51
C GLU A 30 6.71 -9.61 -11.00
N PHE A 31 5.65 -10.42 -11.17
CA PHE A 31 4.33 -10.09 -10.63
C PHE A 31 4.33 -9.86 -9.11
N LEU A 32 5.05 -10.71 -8.35
CA LEU A 32 5.16 -10.55 -6.89
C LEU A 32 5.92 -9.28 -6.49
N LEU A 33 6.96 -8.92 -7.24
CA LEU A 33 7.74 -7.70 -7.01
C LEU A 33 6.88 -6.46 -7.28
N GLN A 34 6.19 -6.41 -8.42
CA GLN A 34 5.30 -5.31 -8.77
C GLN A 34 4.20 -5.11 -7.72
N LYS A 35 3.56 -6.20 -7.27
CA LYS A 35 2.52 -6.13 -6.24
C LYS A 35 3.04 -5.60 -4.90
N LYS A 36 4.31 -5.82 -4.59
CA LYS A 36 4.94 -5.28 -3.38
C LYS A 36 5.09 -3.76 -3.52
N GLU A 37 5.62 -3.30 -4.65
CA GLU A 37 5.78 -1.87 -4.95
C GLU A 37 4.43 -1.13 -4.92
N ASP A 38 3.39 -1.70 -5.54
CA ASP A 38 2.04 -1.12 -5.52
C ASP A 38 1.49 -0.97 -4.10
N ARG A 39 1.75 -1.96 -3.22
CA ARG A 39 1.32 -1.91 -1.82
C ARG A 39 2.08 -0.87 -1.03
N GLU A 40 3.39 -0.76 -1.23
CA GLU A 40 4.22 0.24 -0.58
C GLU A 40 3.77 1.64 -1.01
N LEU A 41 3.55 1.86 -2.32
CA LEU A 41 3.01 3.11 -2.85
C LEU A 41 1.65 3.48 -2.25
N LEU A 42 0.73 2.51 -2.15
CA LEU A 42 -0.62 2.76 -1.62
C LEU A 42 -0.57 3.11 -0.13
N ASN A 43 0.28 2.43 0.64
CA ASN A 43 0.52 2.76 2.04
C ASN A 43 1.10 4.17 2.20
N ASP A 44 2.06 4.55 1.36
CA ASP A 44 2.68 5.87 1.40
C ASP A 44 1.68 6.97 1.03
N ILE A 45 0.81 6.75 0.03
CA ILE A 45 -0.29 7.66 -0.32
C ILE A 45 -1.23 7.84 0.88
N GLN A 46 -1.65 6.74 1.52
CA GLN A 46 -2.54 6.81 2.69
C GLN A 46 -1.90 7.55 3.86
N LYS A 47 -0.63 7.28 4.14
CA LYS A 47 0.12 7.96 5.18
C LYS A 47 0.20 9.47 4.89
N ASN A 48 0.62 9.85 3.69
CA ASN A 48 0.71 11.25 3.30
C ASN A 48 -0.65 11.96 3.33
N ALA A 49 -1.73 11.30 2.90
CA ALA A 49 -3.08 11.88 2.98
C ALA A 49 -3.55 12.07 4.43
N THR A 50 -3.17 11.18 5.34
CA THR A 50 -3.54 11.24 6.77
C THR A 50 -2.71 12.27 7.53
N GLU A 51 -1.42 12.39 7.21
CA GLU A 51 -0.48 13.34 7.81
C GLU A 51 -0.58 14.74 7.20
N SER A 52 -1.16 14.87 6.01
CA SER A 52 -1.36 16.16 5.36
C SER A 52 -2.41 16.98 6.10
N GLU A 53 -2.00 18.17 6.56
CA GLU A 53 -2.90 19.13 7.20
C GLU A 53 -3.92 19.75 6.24
N THR A 54 -3.77 19.50 4.93
CA THR A 54 -4.65 20.03 3.87
C THR A 54 -6.12 19.69 4.10
N PHE A 55 -6.41 18.57 4.78
CA PHE A 55 -7.76 18.11 5.07
C PHE A 55 -8.15 18.23 6.55
N ASN A 56 -7.39 18.94 7.38
CA ASN A 56 -7.71 19.10 8.79
C ASN A 56 -9.04 19.84 9.03
N PHE A 57 -9.47 20.69 8.10
CA PHE A 57 -10.79 21.35 8.13
C PHE A 57 -11.96 20.34 8.15
N LEU A 58 -11.77 19.10 7.67
CA LEU A 58 -12.79 18.04 7.74
C LEU A 58 -12.89 17.38 9.12
N LYS A 59 -11.90 17.63 10.01
CA LYS A 59 -11.89 17.15 11.40
C LYS A 59 -12.45 18.19 12.37
N GLU A 60 -12.62 19.42 11.92
CA GLU A 60 -13.32 20.44 12.68
C GLU A 60 -14.81 20.18 12.47
N ASP A 61 -15.51 19.82 13.55
CA ASP A 61 -16.97 19.88 13.55
C ASP A 61 -17.34 21.35 13.37
N GLU A 62 -18.01 21.70 12.26
CA GLU A 62 -18.58 23.04 12.09
C GLU A 62 -19.44 23.35 13.33
N GLU A 63 -19.20 24.49 13.97
CA GLU A 63 -20.09 24.99 15.02
C GLU A 63 -21.48 25.13 14.41
N LEU A 64 -22.35 24.16 14.73
CA LEU A 64 -23.75 24.20 14.34
C LEU A 64 -24.40 25.43 14.95
N TYR A 65 -25.25 26.09 14.16
CA TYR A 65 -26.07 27.20 14.65
C TYR A 65 -26.76 26.81 15.95
N ASN A 66 -26.62 27.66 16.97
CA ASN A 66 -27.23 27.48 18.27
C ASN A 66 -28.40 28.47 18.46
N ASP A 67 -29.15 28.32 19.55
CA ASP A 67 -30.29 29.20 19.85
C ASP A 67 -29.87 30.66 20.09
N ASP A 68 -28.57 30.93 20.32
CA ASP A 68 -28.03 32.29 20.42
C ASP A 68 -27.81 32.95 19.05
N ASP A 69 -27.79 32.17 17.96
CA ASP A 69 -27.75 32.68 16.59
C ASP A 69 -29.14 33.12 16.08
N LEU A 70 -30.21 32.86 16.84
CA LEU A 70 -31.56 33.29 16.51
C LEU A 70 -31.69 34.82 16.62
N SER A 71 -32.06 35.46 15.52
CA SER A 71 -32.29 36.91 15.46
C SER A 71 -33.50 37.38 16.27
N GLU A 72 -34.40 36.48 16.65
CA GLU A 72 -35.62 36.77 17.39
C GLU A 72 -35.80 35.73 18.50
N LYS A 73 -35.87 36.18 19.75
CA LYS A 73 -36.06 35.35 20.95
C LYS A 73 -37.50 35.56 21.46
N PHE A 74 -38.26 34.48 21.62
CA PHE A 74 -39.65 34.49 22.12
C PHE A 74 -39.73 34.43 23.65
#